data_AF-A0AAD9U0Y0-F1
#
_entry.id   AF-A0AAD9U0Y0-F1
#
_cell.length_a   1.000
_cell.length_b   1.000
_cell.length_c   1.000
_cell.angle_alpha   90.00
_cell.angle_beta   90.00
_cell.angle_gamma   90.00
#
_symmetry.space_group_name_H-M   'P 1'
#
loop_
_entity.id
_entity.type
_entity.pdbx_description
1 polymer ?
#
loop_
_entity_poly.entity_id
_entity_poly.type
_entity_poly.pdbx_seq_one_letter_code
_entity_poly.pdbx_strand_id
1 'polypeptide(L)'
;MGSTEIEKLCASVSLKEREGPVPKLHANLKEEEAQKMALCLACKILLTDLIYNLPLLCMTKDIARFLGSIIGEVKEVDTGPYGDCLGKFLRVRVSVEVDKPLRRVIWVDVLGDEEETIMPVHYE
;
A
#
# COMPACT_ATOMS: atom_id res chain seq x y z
N MET A 1 -34.28 9.48 -12.87
CA MET A 1 -33.28 9.35 -11.80
C MET A 1 -31.95 9.72 -12.44
N GLY A 2 -31.47 10.92 -12.12
CA GLY A 2 -30.52 11.65 -12.95
C GLY A 2 -29.07 11.27 -12.66
N SER A 3 -28.27 11.17 -13.71
CA SER A 3 -26.80 11.04 -13.70
C SER A 3 -26.07 12.10 -12.85
N THR A 4 -26.77 13.15 -12.42
CA THR A 4 -26.27 14.27 -11.64
C THR A 4 -26.04 13.96 -10.15
N GLU A 5 -26.61 12.87 -9.62
CA GLU A 5 -26.38 12.46 -8.22
C GLU A 5 -25.04 11.72 -8.05
N ILE A 6 -24.58 11.03 -9.08
CA ILE A 6 -23.28 10.33 -9.09
C ILE A 6 -22.13 11.34 -9.21
N GLU A 7 -22.28 12.38 -10.04
CA GLU A 7 -21.28 13.45 -10.15
C GLU A 7 -21.08 14.21 -8.83
N LYS A 8 -22.14 14.41 -8.04
CA LYS A 8 -22.05 15.04 -6.70
C LYS A 8 -21.37 14.14 -5.67
N LEU A 9 -21.53 12.82 -5.77
CA LEU A 9 -20.80 11.88 -4.91
C LEU A 9 -19.31 11.83 -5.27
N CYS A 10 -18.97 11.85 -6.56
CA CYS A 10 -17.58 11.88 -7.05
C CYS A 10 -16.82 13.17 -6.63
N ALA A 11 -17.52 14.29 -6.44
CA ALA A 11 -16.93 15.50 -5.89
C ALA A 11 -16.52 15.36 -4.41
N SER A 12 -17.18 14.47 -3.64
CA SER A 12 -16.93 14.28 -2.21
C SER A 12 -15.86 13.21 -1.92
N VAL A 13 -15.53 12.37 -2.89
CA VAL A 13 -14.55 11.26 -2.77
C VAL A 13 -13.32 11.50 -3.64
N SER A 14 -13.12 12.73 -4.14
CA SER A 14 -11.84 13.12 -4.71
C SER A 14 -10.87 13.38 -3.56
N LEU A 15 -10.24 12.31 -3.07
CA LEU A 15 -8.99 12.39 -2.32
C LEU A 15 -7.93 12.96 -3.26
N LYS A 16 -8.00 14.26 -3.50
CA LYS A 16 -6.81 15.03 -3.81
C LYS A 16 -6.02 15.00 -2.52
N GLU A 17 -4.99 14.16 -2.45
CA GLU A 17 -3.90 14.32 -1.50
C GLU A 17 -3.27 15.69 -1.77
N ARG A 18 -3.90 16.73 -1.26
CA ARG A 18 -3.36 18.07 -1.16
C ARG A 18 -2.76 18.14 0.23
N GLU A 19 -1.44 18.19 0.28
CA GLU A 19 -0.66 18.61 1.44
C GLU A 19 -1.18 19.97 1.93
N GLY A 20 -2.09 19.93 2.92
CA GLY A 20 -2.49 21.09 3.71
C GLY A 20 -1.66 21.18 5.00
N PRO A 21 -1.62 22.34 5.69
CA PRO A 21 -0.76 22.50 6.85
C PRO A 21 -1.22 21.61 8.01
N VAL A 22 -0.30 20.75 8.48
CA VAL A 22 -0.48 19.80 9.58
C VAL A 22 -0.76 20.55 10.91
N PRO A 23 -1.68 20.08 11.77
CA PRO A 23 -1.92 20.68 13.08
C PRO A 23 -0.65 20.67 13.94
N LYS A 24 -0.25 21.83 14.48
CA LYS A 24 0.92 21.94 15.37
C LYS A 24 0.53 21.58 16.80
N LEU A 25 1.11 20.51 17.33
CA LEU A 25 1.06 20.20 18.75
C LEU A 25 2.10 21.07 19.49
N HIS A 26 1.69 21.70 20.58
CA HIS A 26 2.49 22.67 21.33
C HIS A 26 3.83 22.11 21.82
N ALA A 27 4.88 22.92 21.65
CA ALA A 27 6.22 22.69 22.13
C ALA A 27 6.28 22.54 23.66
N ASN A 28 6.97 21.51 24.16
CA ASN A 28 7.96 21.57 25.25
C ASN A 28 8.21 20.17 25.86
N LEU A 29 9.11 19.37 25.31
CA LEU A 29 9.81 18.27 26.03
C LEU A 29 11.14 17.95 25.31
N LYS A 30 12.13 18.84 25.44
CA LYS A 30 13.20 18.99 24.44
C LYS A 30 14.42 18.07 24.52
N GLU A 31 14.55 17.13 25.45
CA GLU A 31 15.84 16.39 25.55
C GLU A 31 15.76 14.90 25.95
N GLU A 32 14.72 14.41 26.61
CA GLU A 32 14.53 12.95 26.83
C GLU A 32 13.80 12.24 25.67
N GLU A 33 13.22 13.00 24.73
CA GLU A 33 12.43 12.46 23.61
C GLU A 33 13.30 11.99 22.44
N ALA A 34 14.54 12.46 22.30
CA ALA A 34 15.39 12.10 21.16
C ALA A 34 15.74 10.60 21.15
N GLN A 35 15.98 9.98 22.32
CA GLN A 35 16.26 8.54 22.43
C GLN A 35 15.00 7.68 22.26
N LYS A 36 13.83 8.14 22.72
CA LYS A 36 12.55 7.45 22.48
C LYS A 36 12.07 7.59 21.03
N MET A 37 12.32 8.74 20.39
CA MET A 37 12.08 8.93 18.95
C MET A 37 13.02 8.06 18.11
N ALA A 38 14.29 7.90 18.49
CA ALA A 38 15.23 7.02 17.80
C ALA A 38 14.80 5.55 17.79
N LEU A 39 14.18 5.07 18.88
CA LEU A 39 13.58 3.73 18.92
C LEU A 39 12.32 3.61 18.06
N CYS A 40 11.53 4.69 17.96
CA CYS A 40 10.32 4.74 17.11
C CYS A 40 10.65 4.81 15.61
N LEU A 41 11.78 5.42 15.24
CA LEU A 41 12.28 5.51 13.86
C LEU A 41 12.65 4.14 13.24
N ALA A 42 12.67 3.07 14.02
CA ALA A 42 12.88 1.70 13.55
C ALA A 42 11.66 0.79 13.81
N CYS A 43 10.49 1.35 14.10
CA CYS A 43 9.27 0.57 14.26
C CYS A 43 8.81 0.03 12.89
N LYS A 44 9.29 -1.17 12.58
CA LYS A 44 8.84 -1.97 11.46
C LYS A 44 7.73 -2.91 11.94
N ILE A 45 6.56 -2.80 11.32
CA ILE A 45 5.44 -3.72 11.57
C ILE A 45 5.32 -4.68 10.39
N LEU A 46 4.98 -5.94 10.68
CA LEU A 46 4.62 -6.91 9.66
C LEU A 46 3.13 -6.78 9.36
N LEU A 47 2.79 -6.47 8.11
CA LEU A 47 1.43 -6.40 7.61
C LEU A 47 1.23 -7.43 6.50
N THR A 48 0.00 -7.90 6.38
CA THR A 48 -0.40 -8.77 5.27
C THR A 48 -1.12 -7.92 4.24
N ASP A 49 -0.53 -7.78 3.07
CA ASP A 49 -1.07 -7.03 1.95
C ASP A 49 -1.82 -7.96 1.00
N LEU A 50 -3.02 -7.54 0.62
CA LEU A 50 -3.83 -8.15 -0.42
C LEU A 50 -3.87 -7.23 -1.63
N ILE A 51 -3.27 -7.69 -2.73
CA ILE A 51 -3.21 -6.94 -3.99
C ILE A 51 -4.21 -7.52 -4.98
N TYR A 52 -5.15 -6.70 -5.41
CA TYR A 52 -6.25 -7.10 -6.29
C TYR A 52 -6.07 -6.58 -7.72
N ASN A 53 -6.92 -7.08 -8.61
CA ASN A 53 -7.04 -6.62 -10.00
C ASN A 53 -5.79 -6.91 -10.86
N LEU A 54 -5.08 -8.00 -10.55
CA LEU A 54 -3.99 -8.47 -11.40
C LEU A 54 -4.52 -9.31 -12.57
N PRO A 55 -3.95 -9.13 -13.78
CA PRO A 55 -4.13 -10.09 -14.86
C PRO A 55 -3.71 -11.51 -14.42
N LEU A 56 -4.39 -12.54 -14.91
CA LEU A 56 -4.09 -13.94 -14.54
C LEU A 56 -2.64 -14.34 -14.86
N LEU A 57 -2.07 -13.79 -15.94
CA LEU A 57 -0.68 -14.01 -16.33
C LEU A 57 0.32 -13.44 -15.31
N CYS A 58 -0.12 -12.49 -14.50
CA CYS A 58 0.70 -11.78 -13.53
C CYS A 58 0.63 -12.39 -12.12
N MET A 59 -0.12 -13.49 -11.93
CA MET A 59 -0.28 -14.21 -10.67
C MET A 59 0.91 -15.14 -10.40
N THR A 60 2.12 -14.57 -10.34
CA THR A 60 3.36 -15.31 -10.07
C THR A 60 4.02 -14.84 -8.78
N LYS A 61 4.83 -15.72 -8.18
CA LYS A 61 5.59 -15.39 -6.97
C LYS A 61 6.54 -14.21 -7.17
N ASP A 62 7.10 -14.07 -8.37
CA ASP A 62 8.05 -13.01 -8.67
C ASP A 62 7.36 -11.65 -8.79
N ILE A 63 6.16 -11.61 -9.39
CA ILE A 63 5.35 -10.40 -9.45
C ILE A 63 4.82 -10.03 -8.07
N ALA A 64 4.39 -11.01 -7.27
CA ALA A 64 4.01 -10.77 -5.87
C ALA A 64 5.16 -10.16 -5.06
N ARG A 65 6.38 -10.68 -5.22
CA ARG A 65 7.57 -10.11 -4.57
C ARG A 65 7.89 -8.71 -5.09
N PHE A 66 7.78 -8.49 -6.40
CA PHE A 66 8.02 -7.17 -7.00
C PHE A 66 7.04 -6.13 -6.44
N LEU A 67 5.73 -6.42 -6.48
CA LEU A 67 4.69 -5.53 -5.98
C LEU A 67 4.80 -5.31 -4.46
N GLY A 68 5.08 -6.36 -3.69
CA GLY A 68 5.33 -6.23 -2.25
C GLY A 68 6.55 -5.36 -1.94
N SER A 69 7.60 -5.41 -2.78
CA SER A 69 8.81 -4.60 -2.61
C SER A 69 8.55 -3.10 -2.80
N ILE A 70 7.49 -2.74 -3.53
CA ILE A 70 7.04 -1.34 -3.68
C ILE A 70 6.39 -0.84 -2.38
N ILE A 71 5.74 -1.73 -1.63
CA ILE A 71 5.07 -1.40 -0.37
C ILE A 71 6.08 -1.40 0.80
N GLY A 72 6.95 -2.41 0.86
CA GLY A 72 7.91 -2.56 1.94
C GLY A 72 8.85 -3.76 1.75
N GLU A 73 9.49 -4.19 2.83
CA GLU A 73 10.40 -5.33 2.76
C GLU A 73 9.61 -6.66 2.82
N VAL A 74 9.55 -7.38 1.70
CA VAL A 74 8.80 -8.65 1.59
C VAL A 74 9.43 -9.72 2.50
N LYS A 75 8.62 -10.26 3.42
CA LYS A 75 9.00 -11.38 4.30
C LYS A 75 8.48 -12.70 3.78
N GLU A 76 7.27 -12.71 3.24
CA GLU A 76 6.62 -13.93 2.77
C GLU A 76 5.66 -13.62 1.62
N VAL A 77 5.52 -14.57 0.69
CA VAL A 77 4.51 -14.54 -0.36
C VAL A 77 3.72 -15.81 -0.23
N ASP A 78 2.40 -15.69 -0.11
CA ASP A 78 1.53 -16.85 -0.09
C ASP A 78 1.47 -17.50 -1.47
N THR A 79 1.85 -18.76 -1.50
CA THR A 79 1.80 -19.62 -2.68
C THR A 79 0.93 -20.82 -2.39
N GLY A 80 0.18 -21.27 -3.39
CA GLY A 80 -0.58 -22.51 -3.35
C GLY A 80 0.31 -23.74 -3.20
N PRO A 81 -0.31 -24.93 -3.05
CA PRO A 81 0.41 -26.19 -2.84
C PRO A 81 1.35 -26.57 -3.98
N TYR A 82 1.15 -26.01 -5.18
CA TYR A 82 2.01 -26.22 -6.35
C TYR A 82 3.00 -25.06 -6.60
N GLY A 83 3.13 -24.12 -5.65
CA GLY A 83 4.02 -22.95 -5.77
C GLY A 83 3.45 -21.81 -6.62
N ASP A 84 2.19 -21.93 -7.03
CA ASP A 84 1.46 -20.99 -7.86
C ASP A 84 0.71 -19.95 -7.02
N CYS A 85 0.66 -18.70 -7.47
CA CYS A 85 -0.10 -17.64 -6.80
C CYS A 85 -1.52 -17.52 -7.38
N LEU A 86 -2.11 -18.63 -7.84
CA LEU A 86 -3.44 -18.63 -8.47
C LEU A 86 -4.52 -18.32 -7.41
N GLY A 87 -5.12 -17.14 -7.52
CA GLY A 87 -6.15 -16.65 -6.61
C GLY A 87 -6.84 -15.40 -7.16
N LYS A 88 -7.80 -14.84 -6.41
CA LYS A 88 -8.43 -13.55 -6.75
C LYS A 88 -7.54 -12.35 -6.43
N PHE A 89 -6.50 -12.57 -5.62
CA PHE A 89 -5.58 -11.57 -5.10
C PHE A 89 -4.24 -12.24 -4.77
N LEU A 90 -3.18 -11.45 -4.78
CA LEU A 90 -1.90 -11.83 -4.21
C LEU A 90 -1.88 -11.47 -2.74
N ARG A 91 -1.46 -12.41 -1.89
CA ARG A 91 -1.25 -12.16 -0.46
C ARG A 91 0.25 -12.14 -0.17
N VAL A 92 0.72 -11.01 0.32
CA VAL A 92 2.14 -10.75 0.54
C VAL A 92 2.33 -10.20 1.94
N ARG A 93 3.24 -10.79 2.71
CA ARG A 93 3.61 -10.25 4.02
C ARG A 93 4.80 -9.33 3.84
N VAL A 94 4.63 -8.07 4.20
CA VAL A 94 5.67 -7.04 4.10
C VAL A 94 5.95 -6.45 5.47
N SER A 95 7.18 -5.99 5.64
CA SER A 95 7.56 -5.13 6.74
C SER A 95 7.45 -3.68 6.27
N VAL A 96 6.58 -2.90 6.90
CA VAL A 96 6.40 -1.47 6.63
C VAL A 96 6.91 -0.67 7.81
N GLU A 97 7.57 0.46 7.52
CA GLU A 97 7.96 1.42 8.54
C GLU A 97 6.74 2.27 8.91
N VAL A 98 6.37 2.27 10.20
CA VAL A 98 5.13 2.91 10.68
C VAL A 98 5.15 4.44 10.63
N ASP A 99 6.33 5.03 10.40
CA ASP A 99 6.53 6.46 10.20
C ASP A 99 6.10 6.92 8.80
N LYS A 100 5.95 5.98 7.85
CA LYS A 100 5.52 6.24 6.48
C LYS A 100 4.04 5.89 6.29
N PRO A 101 3.31 6.68 5.48
CA PRO A 101 1.92 6.37 5.16
C PRO A 101 1.82 5.06 4.36
N LEU A 102 0.81 4.26 4.68
CA LEU A 102 0.51 3.00 3.98
C LEU A 102 -0.03 3.28 2.57
N ARG A 103 0.57 2.65 1.56
CA ARG A 103 0.16 2.78 0.16
C ARG A 103 -1.11 1.99 -0.13
N ARG A 104 -2.19 2.69 -0.48
CA ARG A 104 -3.49 2.04 -0.78
C ARG A 104 -3.65 1.61 -2.23
N VAL A 105 -2.82 2.13 -3.14
CA VAL A 105 -2.89 1.85 -4.58
C VAL A 105 -1.48 1.76 -5.16
N ILE A 106 -1.27 0.79 -6.05
CA ILE A 106 -0.06 0.64 -6.86
C ILE A 106 -0.41 0.94 -8.32
N TRP A 107 0.45 1.71 -8.97
CA TRP A 107 0.39 2.07 -10.39
C TRP A 107 1.63 1.48 -11.05
N VAL A 108 1.46 0.46 -11.89
CA VAL A 108 2.57 -0.24 -12.56
C VAL A 108 2.12 -0.69 -13.95
N ASP A 109 2.97 -0.47 -14.95
CA ASP A 109 2.92 -1.19 -16.22
C ASP A 109 3.52 -2.58 -16.02
N VAL A 110 2.65 -3.58 -15.94
CA VAL A 110 3.06 -4.97 -15.67
C VAL A 110 3.39 -5.72 -16.96
N LEU A 111 2.86 -5.27 -18.09
CA LEU A 111 2.94 -5.97 -19.38
C LEU A 111 4.02 -5.37 -20.30
N GLY A 112 4.55 -4.19 -19.96
CA GLY A 112 5.51 -3.45 -20.78
C GLY A 112 4.87 -2.82 -22.01
N ASP A 113 3.56 -2.57 -21.97
CA ASP A 113 2.76 -2.04 -23.09
C ASP A 113 2.46 -0.54 -22.95
N GLU A 114 3.12 0.15 -22.02
CA GLU A 114 2.90 1.57 -21.68
C GLU A 114 1.52 1.84 -21.03
N GLU A 115 0.76 0.81 -20.66
CA GLU A 115 -0.51 0.94 -19.95
C GLU A 115 -0.35 0.72 -18.44
N GLU A 116 -0.64 1.76 -17.64
CA GLU A 116 -0.62 1.64 -16.19
C GLU A 116 -1.80 0.80 -15.67
N THR A 117 -1.50 -0.27 -14.94
CA THR A 117 -2.49 -1.03 -14.20
C THR A 117 -2.64 -0.49 -12.78
N ILE A 118 -3.89 -0.22 -12.39
CA ILE A 118 -4.26 0.24 -11.05
C ILE A 118 -4.58 -0.97 -10.18
N MET A 119 -3.81 -1.15 -9.11
CA MET A 119 -3.97 -2.25 -8.17
C MET A 119 -4.26 -1.73 -6.76
N PRO A 120 -5.48 -1.92 -6.23
CA PRO A 120 -5.77 -1.56 -4.86
C PRO A 120 -5.14 -2.55 -3.88
N VAL A 121 -4.56 -2.01 -2.80
CA VAL A 121 -3.91 -2.75 -1.72
C VAL A 121 -4.78 -2.68 -0.47
N HIS A 122 -5.07 -3.84 0.11
CA HIS A 122 -5.74 -3.95 1.41
C HIS A 122 -4.78 -4.53 2.44
N TYR A 123 -4.71 -3.90 3.61
CA TYR A 123 -3.90 -4.35 4.73
C TYR A 123 -4.79 -5.13 5.71
N GLU A 124 -4.39 -6.34 6.10
CA GLU A 124 -4.98 -7.13 7.18
C GLU A 124 -4.22 -6.99 8.51
#